data_AF-A0A832CZP3-F1
#
_entry.id   AF-A0A832CZP3-F1
#
_cell.length_a   1.000
_cell.length_b   1.000
_cell.length_c   1.000
_cell.angle_alpha   90.00
_cell.angle_beta   90.00
_cell.angle_gamma   90.00
#
_symmetry.space_group_name_H-M   'P 1'
#
loop_
_entity.id
_entity.type
_entity.pdbx_description
1 polymer ?
#
loop_
_entity_poly.entity_id
_entity_poly.type
_entity_poly.pdbx_seq_one_letter_code
_entity_poly.pdbx_strand_id
1 'polypeptide(L)'
;DNGRLVYRPVLKLRRGIVTKCNWCVERVDKGLKPVCVEVCVGRARIFGDLSDPNSDVSRMLAEKGPNAVRRLEHLGTEPRVYYIPKTSKPRILGEVTS
;
A
#
# COMPACT_ATOMS: atom_id res chain seq x y z
N ASP A 1 -12.91 -22.52 -5.24
CA ASP A 1 -14.37 -22.59 -5.08
C ASP A 1 -14.96 -21.73 -3.95
N ASN A 2 -14.26 -20.70 -3.43
CA ASN A 2 -14.79 -19.76 -2.42
C ASN A 2 -14.87 -18.29 -2.89
N GLY A 3 -15.02 -18.03 -4.19
CA GLY A 3 -15.16 -16.65 -4.73
C GLY A 3 -13.95 -15.71 -4.53
N ARG A 4 -12.92 -16.11 -3.77
CA ARG A 4 -11.66 -15.39 -3.67
C ARG A 4 -10.99 -15.50 -5.03
N LEU A 5 -10.70 -14.36 -5.66
CA LEU A 5 -9.82 -14.27 -6.82
C LEU A 5 -8.41 -14.70 -6.37
N VAL A 6 -8.20 -16.00 -6.22
CA VAL A 6 -6.91 -16.56 -5.86
C VAL A 6 -6.06 -16.62 -7.13
N TYR A 7 -4.94 -15.93 -7.03
CA TYR A 7 -3.83 -15.79 -7.95
C TYR A 7 -3.54 -17.01 -8.86
N ARG A 8 -3.21 -16.73 -10.13
CA ARG A 8 -2.71 -17.70 -11.12
C ARG A 8 -1.17 -17.73 -11.09
N PRO A 9 -0.53 -18.90 -10.95
CA PRO A 9 0.93 -19.06 -10.80
C PRO A 9 1.76 -18.70 -12.04
N VAL A 10 1.10 -18.38 -13.15
CA VAL A 10 1.71 -17.81 -14.35
C VAL A 10 0.79 -16.66 -14.74
N LEU A 11 1.31 -15.44 -14.80
CA LEU A 11 0.59 -14.24 -15.24
C LEU A 11 0.29 -14.36 -16.76
N LYS A 12 -0.44 -15.39 -17.18
CA LYS A 12 -1.11 -15.44 -18.47
C LYS A 12 -2.25 -14.42 -18.37
N LEU A 13 -1.90 -13.16 -18.59
CA LEU A 13 -2.83 -12.08 -18.74
C LEU A 13 -3.76 -12.47 -19.89
N ARG A 14 -5.02 -12.78 -19.55
CA ARG A 14 -6.05 -13.01 -20.55
C ARG A 14 -6.55 -11.65 -21.02
N ARG A 15 -6.68 -11.47 -22.32
CA ARG A 15 -7.25 -10.26 -22.91
C ARG A 15 -8.64 -10.02 -22.31
N GLY A 16 -8.95 -8.77 -21.98
CA GLY A 16 -10.24 -8.37 -21.39
C GLY A 16 -10.35 -8.52 -19.87
N ILE A 17 -9.29 -8.92 -19.16
CA ILE A 17 -9.28 -8.96 -17.68
C ILE A 17 -8.53 -7.74 -17.13
N VAL A 18 -9.19 -6.99 -16.26
CA VAL A 18 -8.57 -5.90 -15.50
C VAL A 18 -7.74 -6.48 -14.36
N THR A 19 -6.52 -5.97 -14.18
CA THR A 19 -5.64 -6.32 -13.08
C THR A 19 -5.24 -5.08 -12.29
N LYS A 20 -4.98 -5.25 -11.00
CA LYS A 20 -4.45 -4.20 -10.12
C LYS A 20 -3.47 -4.80 -9.13
N CYS A 21 -2.77 -3.95 -8.39
CA CYS A 21 -2.01 -4.37 -7.21
C CYS A 21 -2.92 -5.16 -6.25
N ASN A 22 -2.44 -6.32 -5.83
CA ASN A 22 -3.09 -7.24 -4.90
C ASN A 22 -2.21 -7.48 -3.65
N TRP A 23 -1.20 -6.63 -3.43
CA TRP A 23 -0.20 -6.78 -2.36
C TRP A 23 0.65 -8.05 -2.45
N CYS A 24 0.83 -8.61 -3.65
CA CYS A 24 1.54 -9.87 -3.84
C CYS A 24 0.99 -10.96 -2.90
N VAL A 25 -0.33 -11.13 -2.85
CA VAL A 25 -1.01 -12.07 -1.94
C VAL A 25 -0.35 -13.45 -1.92
N GLU A 26 0.10 -13.93 -3.08
CA GLU A 26 0.79 -15.21 -3.25
C GLU A 26 2.14 -15.33 -2.54
N ARG A 27 2.79 -14.19 -2.27
CA ARG A 27 4.03 -14.08 -1.50
C ARG A 27 3.70 -13.92 -0.03
N VAL A 28 2.76 -13.04 0.29
CA VAL A 28 2.35 -12.76 1.67
C VAL A 28 1.78 -14.02 2.34
N ASP A 29 0.97 -14.81 1.63
CA ASP A 29 0.44 -16.10 2.11
C ASP A 29 1.55 -17.12 2.44
N LYS A 30 2.77 -16.91 1.92
CA LYS A 30 3.98 -17.72 2.20
C LYS A 30 4.92 -17.06 3.19
N GLY A 31 4.51 -15.98 3.85
CA GLY A 31 5.34 -15.20 4.78
C GLY A 31 6.42 -14.34 4.09
N LEU A 32 6.37 -14.20 2.76
CA LEU A 32 7.32 -13.37 2.02
C LEU A 32 6.80 -11.93 1.87
N LYS A 33 7.73 -10.96 1.81
CA LYS A 33 7.37 -9.56 1.54
C LYS A 33 6.92 -9.38 0.08
N PRO A 34 6.06 -8.39 -0.22
CA PRO A 34 5.74 -8.02 -1.59
C PRO A 34 7.01 -7.65 -2.37
N VAL A 35 7.07 -8.02 -3.66
CA VAL A 35 8.27 -7.77 -4.49
C VAL A 35 8.65 -6.30 -4.50
N CYS A 36 7.66 -5.42 -4.57
CA CYS A 36 7.88 -3.98 -4.60
C CYS A 36 8.55 -3.46 -3.32
N VAL A 37 8.35 -4.11 -2.17
CA VAL A 37 8.99 -3.79 -0.89
C VAL A 37 10.42 -4.33 -0.86
N GLU A 38 10.58 -5.60 -1.26
CA GLU A 38 11.86 -6.31 -1.21
C GLU A 38 12.94 -5.69 -2.11
N VAL A 39 12.56 -5.29 -3.33
CA VAL A 39 13.52 -4.72 -4.31
C VAL A 39 13.80 -3.24 -4.10
N CYS A 40 13.16 -2.59 -3.12
CA CYS A 40 13.28 -1.14 -2.94
C CYS A 40 14.63 -0.78 -2.30
N VAL A 41 15.61 -0.41 -3.12
CA VAL A 41 16.95 0.01 -2.67
C VAL A 41 16.88 1.14 -1.65
N GLY A 42 16.01 2.13 -1.88
CA GLY A 42 15.81 3.27 -0.99
C GLY A 42 14.96 3.00 0.25
N ARG A 43 14.47 1.76 0.45
CA ARG A 43 13.62 1.35 1.58
C ARG A 43 12.41 2.26 1.82
N ALA A 44 11.87 2.83 0.74
CA ALA A 44 10.76 3.78 0.79
C ALA A 44 9.40 3.14 1.06
N ARG A 45 9.31 1.81 1.00
CA ARG A 45 8.06 1.06 1.15
C ARG A 45 8.16 0.19 2.39
N ILE A 46 7.22 0.38 3.31
CA ILE A 46 7.07 -0.40 4.53
C ILE A 46 5.73 -1.13 4.40
N PHE A 47 5.71 -2.42 4.71
CA PHE A 47 4.54 -3.28 4.56
C PHE A 47 4.39 -4.16 5.78
N GLY A 48 3.16 -4.34 6.24
CA GLY A 48 2.82 -5.14 7.40
C GLY A 48 1.32 -5.08 7.70
N ASP A 49 0.93 -5.71 8.81
CA ASP A 49 -0.44 -5.73 9.29
C ASP A 49 -0.74 -4.48 10.12
N LEU A 50 -1.77 -3.71 9.73
CA LEU A 50 -2.21 -2.53 10.45
C LEU A 50 -2.96 -2.85 11.76
N SER A 51 -3.40 -4.10 11.93
CA SER A 51 -4.04 -4.57 13.16
C SER A 51 -3.04 -5.05 14.22
N ASP A 52 -1.81 -5.38 13.81
CA ASP A 52 -0.72 -5.70 14.72
C ASP A 52 0.04 -4.40 15.09
N PRO A 53 -0.01 -3.94 16.35
CA PRO A 53 0.71 -2.74 16.78
C PRO A 53 2.24 -2.89 16.71
N ASN A 54 2.75 -4.13 16.69
CA ASN A 54 4.18 -4.40 16.62
C ASN A 54 4.72 -4.45 15.18
N SER A 55 3.84 -4.41 14.18
CA SER A 55 4.27 -4.44 12.78
C SER A 55 5.07 -3.18 12.42
N ASP A 56 5.99 -3.30 11.45
CA ASP A 56 6.83 -2.19 11.01
C ASP A 56 6.00 -0.98 10.54
N VAL A 57 4.87 -1.25 9.86
CA VAL A 57 3.98 -0.19 9.38
C VAL A 57 3.22 0.47 10.52
N SER A 58 2.69 -0.30 11.49
CA SER A 58 1.95 0.25 12.64
C SER A 58 2.85 1.12 13.50
N ARG A 59 4.08 0.68 13.77
CA ARG A 59 5.08 1.47 14.50
C ARG A 59 5.45 2.75 13.75
N MET A 60 5.65 2.67 12.42
CA MET A 60 5.95 3.85 11.61
C MET A 60 4.78 4.85 11.62
N LEU A 61 3.54 4.39 11.53
CA LEU A 61 2.36 5.26 11.59
C LEU A 61 2.19 5.91 12.97
N ALA A 62 2.43 5.15 14.05
CA ALA A 62 2.43 5.71 15.40
C ALA A 62 3.51 6.79 15.57
N GLU A 63 4.71 6.56 15.02
CA GLU A 63 5.82 7.52 15.07
C GLU A 63 5.54 8.79 14.24
N LYS A 64 5.01 8.65 13.02
CA LYS A 64 4.76 9.80 12.13
C LYS A 64 3.47 10.54 12.47
N GLY A 65 2.50 9.87 13.11
CA GLY A 65 1.22 10.43 13.51
C GLY A 65 0.53 11.19 12.37
N PRO A 66 0.16 12.47 12.56
CA PRO A 66 -0.58 13.25 11.56
C PRO A 66 0.20 13.51 10.26
N ASN A 67 1.53 13.29 10.25
CA ASN A 67 2.33 13.44 9.04
C ASN A 67 2.19 12.25 8.07
N ALA A 68 1.59 11.13 8.50
CA ALA A 68 1.25 10.02 7.62
C ALA A 68 -0.16 10.24 7.05
N VAL A 69 -0.24 10.55 5.75
CA VAL A 69 -1.50 10.95 5.11
C VAL A 69 -1.99 9.90 4.12
N ARG A 70 -3.32 9.80 3.97
CA ARG A 70 -3.95 9.02 2.89
C ARG A 70 -4.28 9.92 1.72
N ARG A 71 -4.13 9.38 0.51
CA ARG A 71 -4.46 10.14 -0.71
C ARG A 71 -5.98 10.24 -0.87
N LEU A 72 -6.46 11.44 -1.20
CA LEU A 72 -7.87 11.73 -1.49
C LEU A 72 -8.82 11.26 -0.38
N GLU A 73 -8.44 11.49 0.88
CA GLU A 73 -9.19 11.02 2.05
C GLU A 73 -10.64 11.54 2.09
N HIS A 74 -10.88 12.75 1.56
CA HIS A 74 -12.21 13.35 1.44
C HIS A 74 -13.20 12.54 0.58
N LEU A 75 -12.73 11.60 -0.25
CA LEU A 75 -13.60 10.73 -1.04
C LEU A 75 -14.14 9.52 -0.23
N GLY A 76 -13.73 9.35 1.03
CA GLY A 76 -14.26 8.29 1.89
C GLY A 76 -13.90 6.86 1.47
N THR A 77 -12.92 6.68 0.59
CA THR A 77 -12.50 5.35 0.08
C THR A 77 -11.61 4.56 1.02
N GLU A 78 -11.28 5.16 2.18
CA GLU A 78 -10.42 4.62 3.22
C GLU A 78 -9.18 3.81 2.73
N PRO A 79 -8.27 4.41 1.93
CA PRO A 79 -7.13 3.67 1.39
C PRO A 79 -6.27 3.04 2.49
N ARG A 80 -5.70 1.87 2.24
CA ARG A 80 -4.75 1.19 3.14
C ARG A 80 -3.28 1.50 2.82
N VAL A 81 -3.05 2.61 2.12
CA VAL A 81 -1.71 3.11 1.77
C VAL A 81 -1.55 4.50 2.36
N TYR A 82 -0.50 4.66 3.16
CA TYR A 82 -0.14 5.91 3.80
C TYR A 82 1.13 6.45 3.15
N TYR A 83 1.18 7.76 2.99
CA TYR A 83 2.32 8.48 2.43
C TYR A 83 2.91 9.37 3.52
N ILE A 84 4.24 9.42 3.57
CA ILE A 84 4.99 10.34 4.43
C ILE A 84 5.57 11.42 3.51
N PRO A 85 5.00 12.64 3.49
CA PRO A 85 5.51 13.72 2.65
C PRO A 85 6.91 14.15 3.10
N LYS A 86 7.71 14.67 2.15
CA LYS A 86 9.03 15.25 2.47
C LYS A 86 8.93 16.56 3.27
N THR A 87 7.78 17.21 3.27
CA THR A 87 7.53 18.51 3.89
C THR A 87 6.33 18.43 4.83
N SER A 88 6.39 19.13 5.97
CA SER A 88 5.31 19.19 6.97
C SER A 88 4.03 19.85 6.46
N LYS A 89 4.09 20.60 5.34
CA LYS A 89 2.92 21.01 4.58
C LYS A 89 2.63 19.97 3.50
N PRO A 90 1.60 19.11 3.65
CA PRO A 90 1.17 18.25 2.55
C PRO A 90 0.63 19.14 1.43
N ARG A 91 1.23 19.10 0.24
CA ARG A 91 0.63 19.72 -0.94
C ARG A 91 -0.63 18.92 -1.27
N ILE A 92 -1.79 19.43 -0.85
CA ILE A 92 -3.08 18.84 -1.18
C ILE A 92 -3.17 18.88 -2.71
N LEU A 93 -3.13 17.70 -3.34
CA LEU A 93 -3.16 17.58 -4.78
C LEU A 93 -4.60 17.86 -5.22
N GLY A 94 -4.88 19.14 -5.45
CA GLY A 94 -6.21 19.72 -5.64
C GLY A 94 -6.20 21.25 -5.50
N GLU A 95 -5.24 21.82 -4.76
CA GLU A 95 -4.97 23.25 -4.81
C GLU A 95 -4.03 23.55 -5.98
N VAL A 96 -4.61 23.86 -7.14
CA VAL A 96 -3.92 24.63 -8.18
C VAL A 96 -3.70 26.01 -7.59
N THR A 97 -2.55 26.21 -6.93
CA THR A 97 -2.10 27.57 -6.63
C THR A 97 -1.66 28.19 -7.95
N SER A 98 -2.42 29.18 -8.42
CA SER A 98 -1.99 30.14 -9.43
C SER A 98 -0.64 30.77 -9.09
#